data_AF-A0A8T8C4E3-F1
#
_entry.id   AF-A0A8T8C4E3-F1
#
_cell.length_a   1.000
_cell.length_b   1.000
_cell.length_c   1.000
_cell.angle_alpha   90.00
_cell.angle_beta   90.00
_cell.angle_gamma   90.00
#
_symmetry.space_group_name_H-M   'P 1'
#
loop_
_entity.id
_entity.type
_entity.pdbx_description
1 polymer ?
#
loop_
_entity_poly.entity_id
_entity_poly.type
_entity_poly.pdbx_seq_one_letter_code
_entity_poly.pdbx_strand_id
1 'polypeptide(L)' 'MRIFKKVILSVAVLLVALATMVFVLENRQSVAMNFFGWSAPDLPLALPVVLALLLGMLIGPVFAWIASLRKKRTSTARSV' A
#
# COMPACT_ATOMS: atom_id res chain seq x y z
N MET A 1 14.55 -4.75 -18.77
CA MET A 1 13.32 -4.26 -18.09
C MET A 1 13.11 -4.75 -16.64
N ARG A 2 13.70 -5.86 -16.17
CA ARG A 2 13.46 -6.37 -14.80
C ARG A 2 14.04 -5.47 -13.69
N ILE A 3 15.26 -4.97 -13.85
CA ILE A 3 15.87 -4.02 -12.90
C ILE A 3 15.13 -2.68 -12.90
N PHE A 4 14.80 -2.14 -14.07
CA PHE A 4 14.04 -0.89 -14.19
C PHE A 4 12.70 -0.94 -13.45
N LYS A 5 11.95 -2.05 -13.57
CA LYS A 5 10.71 -2.27 -12.79
C LYS A 5 10.95 -2.33 -11.28
N LYS A 6 12.04 -2.97 -10.83
CA LYS A 6 12.40 -3.02 -9.41
C LYS A 6 12.74 -1.64 -8.86
N VAL A 7 13.53 -0.86 -9.60
CA VAL A 7 13.92 0.50 -9.21
C VAL A 7 12.68 1.40 -9.07
N ILE A 8 11.77 1.39 -10.05
CA ILE A 8 10.51 2.14 -9.99
C ILE A 8 9.68 1.74 -8.76
N LEU A 9 9.57 0.45 -8.49
CA LEU A 9 8.83 -0.04 -7.33
C LEU A 9 9.46 0.41 -6.00
N SER A 10 10.78 0.35 -5.89
CA SER A 10 11.51 0.85 -4.72
C SER A 10 11.31 2.35 -4.51
N VAL A 11 11.36 3.14 -5.58
CA VAL A 11 11.08 4.59 -5.51
C VAL A 11 9.64 4.85 -5.07
N ALA A 12 8.66 4.13 -5.62
CA ALA A 12 7.26 4.28 -5.24
C ALA A 12 7.03 3.97 -3.74
N VAL A 13 7.63 2.88 -3.23
CA VAL A 13 7.56 2.53 -1.80
C VAL A 13 8.18 3.64 -0.94
N LEU A 14 9.33 4.18 -1.36
CA LEU A 14 10.00 5.26 -0.63
C LEU A 14 9.13 6.54 -0.58
N LEU A 15 8.49 6.90 -1.69
CA LEU A 15 7.59 8.05 -1.74
C LEU A 15 6.38 7.87 -0.83
N VAL A 16 5.79 6.68 -0.79
CA VAL A 16 4.69 6.37 0.13
C VAL A 16 5.14 6.49 1.59
N ALA A 17 6.32 5.96 1.92
CA ALA A 17 6.87 6.08 3.27
C ALA A 17 7.08 7.55 3.69
N LEU A 18 7.65 8.36 2.79
CA LEU A 18 7.84 9.80 3.02
C LEU A 18 6.51 10.54 3.18
N ALA A 19 5.54 10.29 2.31
CA ALA A 19 4.21 10.89 2.41
C ALA A 19 3.52 10.52 3.73
N THR A 20 3.65 9.27 4.17
CA THR A 20 3.15 8.81 5.47
C THR A 20 3.81 9.56 6.62
N MET A 21 5.14 9.70 6.58
CA MET A 21 5.91 10.40 7.60
C MET A 21 5.45 11.85 7.73
N VAL A 22 5.34 12.57 6.61
CA VAL A 22 4.85 13.96 6.58
C VAL A 22 3.41 14.06 7.08
N PHE A 23 2.53 13.14 6.64
CA PHE A 23 1.14 13.11 7.10
C PHE A 23 1.04 12.95 8.62
N VAL A 24 1.82 12.03 9.21
CA VAL A 24 1.88 11.80 10.66
C VAL A 24 2.41 13.02 11.41
N LEU A 25 3.42 13.70 10.85
CA LEU A 25 4.04 14.88 11.44
C LEU A 25 3.14 16.11 11.38
N GLU A 26 2.38 16.28 10.32
CA GLU A 26 1.48 17.44 10.12
C GLU A 26 0.14 17.25 10.83
N ASN A 27 -0.40 16.02 10.82
CA ASN A 27 -1.71 15.71 11.38
C ASN A 27 -1.58 15.16 12.81
N ARG A 28 -0.91 15.93 13.68
CA ARG A 28 -0.73 15.61 15.12
C ARG A 28 -1.99 15.85 15.96
N GLN A 29 -3.01 16.48 15.41
CA GLN A 29 -4.26 16.75 16.12
C GLN A 29 -5.10 15.48 16.30
N SER A 30 -5.60 15.29 17.51
CA SER A 30 -6.63 14.31 17.83
C SER A 30 -7.94 14.77 17.20
N VAL A 31 -8.46 14.01 16.24
CA VAL A 31 -9.72 14.29 15.57
C VAL A 31 -10.71 13.21 15.98
N ALA A 32 -11.85 13.61 16.55
CA ALA A 32 -12.95 12.70 16.85
C ALA A 32 -13.46 12.09 15.54
N MET A 33 -13.25 10.78 15.36
CA MET A 33 -13.68 10.04 14.19
C MET A 33 -15.05 9.42 14.43
N ASN A 34 -16.08 9.95 13.78
CA ASN A 34 -17.40 9.31 13.77
C ASN A 34 -17.57 8.47 12.50
N PHE A 35 -17.62 7.15 12.64
CA PHE A 35 -17.83 6.22 11.54
C PHE A 35 -19.23 5.64 11.60
N PHE A 36 -20.07 5.94 10.60
CA PHE A 36 -21.40 5.30 10.47
C PHE A 36 -22.29 5.43 11.73
N GLY A 37 -22.18 6.55 12.44
CA GLY A 37 -22.92 6.81 13.69
C GLY A 37 -22.26 6.25 14.95
N TRP A 38 -21.14 5.53 14.83
CA TRP A 38 -20.34 5.04 15.94
C TRP A 38 -19.12 5.94 16.12
N SER A 39 -18.96 6.48 17.32
CA SER A 39 -17.79 7.29 17.66
C SER A 39 -16.62 6.37 17.97
N ALA A 40 -15.59 6.42 17.11
CA ALA A 40 -14.34 5.74 17.39
C ALA A 40 -13.61 6.49 18.52
N PRO A 41 -12.82 5.79 19.35
CA PRO A 41 -11.99 6.43 20.36
C PRO A 41 -11.11 7.51 19.72
N ASP A 42 -10.86 8.61 20.43
CA ASP A 42 -10.02 9.73 19.98
C ASP A 42 -8.58 9.26 19.76
N LEU A 43 -8.33 8.73 18.56
CA LEU A 43 -7.04 8.26 18.10
C LEU A 43 -6.49 9.28 17.11
N PRO A 44 -5.17 9.51 17.08
CA PRO A 44 -4.55 10.38 16.09
C PRO A 44 -4.92 9.90 14.68
N LEU A 45 -5.40 10.81 13.82
CA LEU A 45 -5.75 10.53 12.42
C LEU A 45 -4.61 9.82 11.66
N ALA A 46 -3.38 10.10 12.05
CA ALA A 46 -2.18 9.42 11.60
C ALA A 46 -2.25 7.89 11.69
N LEU A 47 -2.81 7.31 12.76
CA LEU A 47 -2.76 5.88 13.03
C LEU A 47 -3.54 5.03 12.01
N PRO A 48 -4.84 5.28 11.72
CA PRO A 48 -5.57 4.53 10.71
C PRO A 48 -5.02 4.75 9.29
N VAL A 49 -4.51 5.94 8.98
CA VAL A 49 -3.92 6.23 7.66
C VAL A 49 -2.62 5.46 7.45
N VAL A 50 -1.73 5.43 8.45
CA VAL A 50 -0.52 4.61 8.43
C VAL A 50 -0.89 3.13 8.28
N LEU A 51 -1.86 2.64 9.04
CA LEU A 51 -2.32 1.25 8.94
C LEU A 51 -2.85 0.92 7.55
N ALA A 52 -3.67 1.80 6.94
CA ALA A 52 -4.17 1.60 5.59
C ALA A 52 -3.04 1.53 4.55
N LEU A 53 -2.00 2.36 4.69
CA LEU A 53 -0.83 2.34 3.82
C LEU A 53 0.02 1.08 4.01
N LEU A 54 0.25 0.65 5.25
CA LEU A 54 0.97 -0.59 5.54
C LEU A 54 0.22 -1.81 5.01
N LEU A 55 -1.10 -1.85 5.20
CA LEU A 55 -1.95 -2.90 4.66
C LEU A 55 -1.92 -2.88 3.13
N GLY A 56 -2.07 -1.72 2.50
CA GLY A 56 -1.94 -1.57 1.05
C GLY A 56 -0.58 -2.05 0.52
N MET A 57 0.51 -1.74 1.23
CA MET A 57 1.86 -2.17 0.90
C MET A 57 2.04 -3.68 1.04
N LEU A 58 1.37 -4.33 2.00
CA LEU A 58 1.40 -5.79 2.16
C LEU A 58 0.53 -6.49 1.11
N ILE A 59 -0.65 -5.93 0.86
CA ILE A 59 -1.66 -6.47 -0.04
C ILE A 59 -1.20 -6.37 -1.51
N GLY A 60 -0.59 -5.25 -1.92
CA GLY A 60 -0.14 -5.01 -3.30
C GLY A 60 0.77 -6.11 -3.87
N PRO A 61 1.87 -6.49 -3.19
CA PRO A 61 2.74 -7.59 -3.59
C PRO A 61 2.04 -8.94 -3.67
N VAL A 62 1.11 -9.23 -2.75
CA VAL A 62 0.32 -10.47 -2.77
C VAL A 62 -0.52 -10.55 -4.05
N PHE A 63 -1.26 -9.48 -4.38
CA PHE A 63 -2.02 -9.41 -5.62
C PHE A 63 -1.13 -9.47 -6.87
N ALA A 64 0.02 -8.78 -6.86
CA ALA A 64 0.99 -8.84 -7.94
C ALA A 64 1.56 -10.26 -8.14
N TRP A 65 1.83 -10.99 -7.05
CA TRP A 65 2.27 -12.38 -7.10
C TRP A 65 1.17 -13.27 -7.69
N ILE A 66 -0.05 -13.21 -7.17
CA ILE A 66 -1.20 -13.98 -7.71
C ILE A 66 -1.38 -13.72 -9.21
N ALA A 67 -1.31 -12.46 -9.66
CA ALA A 67 -1.38 -12.11 -11.07
C ALA A 67 -0.24 -12.70 -11.91
N SER A 68 0.98 -12.76 -11.36
CA SER A 68 2.15 -13.35 -12.02
C SER A 68 2.03 -14.88 -12.18
N LEU A 69 1.39 -15.57 -11.22
CA LEU A 69 1.15 -17.01 -11.28
C LEU A 69 0.16 -17.37 -12.40
N ARG A 70 -0.88 -16.56 -12.63
CA ARG A 70 -1.80 -16.75 -13.76
C ARG A 70 -1.10 -16.59 -15.12
N LYS A 71 -0.15 -15.66 -15.24
CA LYS A 71 0.57 -15.39 -16.50
C LYS A 71 1.53 -16.51 -16.93
N LYS A 72 2.05 -17.30 -15.98
CA LYS A 72 2.91 -18.46 -16.30
C LYS A 72 2.16 -19.62 -16.97
N ARG A 73 0.84 -19.75 -16.75
CA ARG A 73 0.04 -20.86 -17.32
C ARG A 73 -0.29 -20.69 -18.81
N THR A 74 -0.20 -19.48 -19.36
CA THR A 74 -0.54 -19.18 -20.77
C THR A 74 0.67 -19.14 -21.71
N SER A 75 1.90 -19.33 -21.21
CA SER A 75 3.13 -19.22 -21.99
C SER A 75 3.87 -20.55 -22.18
N THR A 76 3.17 -21.68 -22.21
CA THR A 76 3.74 -23.00 -22.60
C THR A 76 3.06 -23.58 -23.85
N ALA A 77 2.10 -22.90 -24.47
CA ALA A 77 1.37 -23.38 -25.65
C ALA A 77 1.83 -22.75 -26.98
N ARG A 78 3.08 -22.31 -27.09
CA ARG A 78 3.67 -21.82 -28.36
C ARG A 78 5.16 -22.16 -28.43
N SER A 79 5.45 -23.43 -28.70
CA SER A 79 6.59 -23.83 -29.50
C SER A 79 6.14 -24.99 -30.35
N VAL A 80 6.27 -24.78 -31.66
CA VAL A 80 5.95 -25.66 -32.79
C VAL A 80 6.62 -27.02 -32.64
#